data_AF-A0A1I0KA66-F1
#
_entry.id   AF-A0A1I0KA66-F1
#
_cell.length_a   1.000
_cell.length_b   1.000
_cell.length_c   1.000
_cell.angle_alpha   90.00
_cell.angle_beta   90.00
_cell.angle_gamma   90.00
#
_symmetry.space_group_name_H-M   'P 1'
#
loop_
_entity.id
_entity.type
_entity.pdbx_description
1 polymer ?
#
loop_
_entity_poly.entity_id
_entity_poly.type
_entity_poly.pdbx_seq_one_letter_code
_entity_poly.pdbx_strand_id
1 'polypeptide(L)'
;MAEYNKQYTPTLWKNYPLTDTSINAYRLNHLEGGVNENDNRLVALSEDKAEQAVVNKMVKTVTLNKDTGVLTVTLLDGTKTTYDLDVEKVVANFDLNSNNDLVLTLADGTQKVVPLSKFVDTYTFKSSGTITFNTNGKEITAFVPDGSITLAKLEATVLSTIRQYMLDAQTAKGQAEQAAENARGYAVGGTGFEGVSAQHFANLAKRYAVITDEAPKDNAQSYAQDAAKSAEEARQAAGCDGTAASISAVDVQGLVAAAGGNSDVQALINAVADRVINRLVAKGQIVNNLLATEPGNVLDATQGKALKEYYDRLNSDLDEHFMMSPDGVTAIQSKSGNTWRRLQVQMINDDIALFKSHDGGATWPEVKTLLTNADFRTSGVKLAEIFYDPLASSAVIKWTLSDNLIYQMVITDQGLRYDRWNGLTWENMWAK
;
A
#
# COMPACT_ATOMS: atom_id res chain seq x y z
N MET A 1 32.35 -110.13 29.22
CA MET A 1 33.49 -110.54 30.06
C MET A 1 33.62 -112.06 30.08
N ALA A 2 34.63 -112.63 29.40
CA ALA A 2 35.18 -113.88 29.91
C ALA A 2 36.06 -113.46 31.08
N GLU A 3 35.50 -113.50 32.28
CA GLU A 3 36.22 -113.16 33.51
C GLU A 3 37.38 -114.15 33.62
N TYR A 4 38.62 -113.68 33.45
CA TYR A 4 39.79 -114.53 33.61
C TYR A 4 39.98 -114.72 35.12
N ASN A 5 39.32 -115.74 35.65
CA ASN A 5 39.50 -116.16 37.03
C ASN A 5 40.85 -116.85 37.19
N LYS A 6 41.47 -116.69 38.37
CA LYS A 6 42.71 -117.39 38.72
C LYS A 6 42.58 -118.89 38.47
N GLN A 7 43.48 -119.43 37.65
CA GLN A 7 43.43 -120.85 37.25
C GLN A 7 44.56 -121.67 37.87
N TYR A 8 45.64 -121.01 38.30
CA TYR A 8 46.80 -121.68 38.86
C TYR A 8 46.82 -121.63 40.39
N THR A 9 46.98 -122.79 41.01
CA THR A 9 47.27 -122.90 42.44
C THR A 9 48.63 -123.58 42.60
N PRO A 10 49.63 -122.91 43.21
CA PRO A 10 50.98 -123.44 43.30
C PRO A 10 51.04 -124.71 44.15
N THR A 11 51.82 -125.68 43.69
CA THR A 11 52.09 -126.93 44.41
C THR A 11 53.38 -126.79 45.21
N LEU A 12 53.36 -127.16 46.50
CA LEU A 12 54.55 -127.09 47.35
C LEU A 12 55.40 -128.36 47.20
N TRP A 13 56.54 -128.24 46.54
CA TRP A 13 57.49 -129.34 46.36
C TRP A 13 58.39 -129.52 47.59
N LYS A 14 58.58 -130.76 48.01
CA LYS A 14 59.46 -131.18 49.12
C LYS A 14 60.56 -132.10 48.57
N ASN A 15 61.79 -132.03 49.12
CA ASN A 15 62.91 -132.84 48.65
C ASN A 15 62.72 -134.33 48.97
N TYR A 16 62.53 -135.17 47.95
CA TYR A 16 62.92 -136.58 47.98
C TYR A 16 64.13 -136.74 47.05
N PRO A 17 65.29 -137.21 47.54
CA PRO A 17 66.57 -136.95 46.86
C PRO A 17 66.80 -137.90 45.68
N LEU A 18 67.18 -137.34 44.54
CA LEU A 18 68.08 -137.97 43.57
C LEU A 18 69.24 -136.99 43.36
N THR A 19 70.44 -137.38 43.77
CA THR A 19 71.65 -136.55 43.79
C THR A 19 72.23 -136.22 42.40
N ASP A 20 71.59 -136.70 41.32
CA ASP A 20 72.09 -136.57 39.95
C ASP A 20 71.42 -135.46 39.11
N THR A 21 70.39 -134.75 39.62
CA THR A 21 69.79 -133.62 38.87
C THR A 21 69.78 -132.32 39.67
N SER A 22 70.13 -131.21 39.02
CA SER A 22 70.30 -129.88 39.64
C SER A 22 68.98 -129.17 40.04
N ILE A 23 67.87 -129.91 40.02
CA ILE A 23 66.53 -129.42 40.39
C ILE A 23 66.25 -129.86 41.83
N ASN A 24 66.20 -128.87 42.73
CA ASN A 24 65.83 -129.07 44.13
C ASN A 24 64.50 -128.36 44.44
N ALA A 25 63.92 -128.65 45.61
CA ALA A 25 62.65 -128.04 46.05
C ALA A 25 62.69 -126.50 45.99
N TYR A 26 63.83 -125.87 46.26
CA TYR A 26 63.97 -124.41 46.18
C TYR A 26 63.71 -123.88 44.76
N ARG A 27 64.35 -124.47 43.74
CA ARG A 27 64.20 -124.06 42.33
C ARG A 27 62.80 -124.38 41.78
N LEU A 28 62.22 -125.52 42.15
CA LEU A 28 60.84 -125.88 41.76
C LEU A 28 59.83 -124.94 42.40
N ASN A 29 59.93 -124.66 43.70
CA ASN A 29 59.03 -123.74 44.37
C ASN A 29 59.20 -122.28 43.88
N HIS A 30 60.39 -121.89 43.41
CA HIS A 30 60.57 -120.60 42.72
C HIS A 30 59.85 -120.56 41.36
N LEU A 31 59.91 -121.65 40.59
CA LEU A 31 59.13 -121.79 39.36
C LEU A 31 57.63 -121.74 39.63
N GLU A 32 57.14 -122.48 40.63
CA GLU A 32 55.75 -122.46 41.09
C GLU A 32 55.29 -121.05 41.49
N GLY A 33 56.13 -120.31 42.23
CA GLY A 33 55.89 -118.93 42.58
C GLY A 33 55.82 -118.01 41.35
N GLY A 34 56.71 -118.20 40.38
CA GLY A 34 56.71 -117.45 39.13
C GLY A 34 55.48 -117.69 38.26
N VAL A 35 55.00 -118.95 38.16
CA VAL A 35 53.77 -119.29 37.41
C VAL A 35 52.55 -118.69 38.10
N ASN A 36 52.45 -118.80 39.43
CA ASN A 36 51.37 -118.21 40.21
C ASN A 36 51.32 -116.68 40.08
N GLU A 37 52.48 -116.02 40.09
CA GLU A 37 52.57 -114.57 39.94
C GLU A 37 52.22 -114.12 38.50
N ASN A 38 52.61 -114.89 37.49
CA ASN A 38 52.20 -114.62 36.11
C ASN A 38 50.68 -114.75 35.92
N ASP A 39 50.04 -115.75 36.54
CA ASP A 39 48.59 -115.90 36.51
C ASP A 39 47.90 -114.69 37.17
N ASN A 40 48.35 -114.28 38.37
CA ASN A 40 47.83 -113.08 39.04
C ASN A 40 47.94 -111.81 38.17
N ARG A 41 49.07 -111.62 37.47
CA ARG A 41 49.28 -110.46 36.58
C ARG A 41 48.39 -110.51 35.34
N LEU A 42 48.10 -111.70 34.81
CA LEU A 42 47.18 -111.86 33.69
C LEU A 42 45.75 -111.48 34.07
N VAL A 43 45.29 -111.88 35.27
CA VAL A 43 44.00 -111.45 35.83
C VAL A 43 43.94 -109.92 35.94
N ALA A 44 44.90 -109.29 36.62
CA ALA A 44 44.96 -107.84 36.79
C ALA A 44 45.01 -107.08 35.44
N LEU A 45 45.79 -107.57 34.47
CA LEU A 45 45.88 -106.97 33.14
C LEU A 45 44.56 -107.09 32.35
N SER A 46 43.75 -108.12 32.63
CA SER A 46 42.43 -108.27 32.03
C SER A 46 41.39 -107.34 32.63
N GLU A 47 41.52 -107.00 33.92
CA GLU A 47 40.68 -106.02 34.62
C GLU A 47 41.00 -104.57 34.20
N ASP A 48 42.26 -104.25 33.92
CA ASP A 48 42.70 -102.90 33.50
C ASP A 48 42.43 -102.59 32.02
N LYS A 49 42.23 -103.61 31.17
CA LYS A 49 42.00 -103.41 29.73
C LYS A 49 40.53 -103.23 29.41
N ALA A 50 40.20 -102.15 28.69
CA ALA A 50 38.84 -101.92 28.19
C ALA A 50 38.45 -102.99 27.15
N GLU A 51 37.21 -103.51 27.25
CA GLU A 51 36.68 -104.46 26.27
C GLU A 51 36.66 -103.85 24.86
N GLN A 52 37.05 -104.64 23.85
CA GLN A 52 37.08 -104.19 22.45
C GLN A 52 35.71 -103.67 21.98
N ALA A 53 34.61 -104.25 22.49
CA ALA A 53 33.25 -103.79 22.20
C ALA A 53 32.93 -102.39 22.75
N VAL A 54 33.57 -101.97 23.85
CA VAL A 54 33.44 -100.63 24.43
C VAL A 54 34.33 -99.63 23.67
N VAL A 55 35.58 -100.02 23.38
CA VAL A 55 36.51 -99.19 22.60
C VAL A 55 35.95 -98.91 21.20
N ASN A 56 35.34 -99.90 20.56
CA ASN A 56 34.72 -99.76 19.24
C ASN A 56 33.64 -98.68 19.16
N LYS A 57 32.95 -98.40 20.28
CA LYS A 57 31.92 -97.36 20.37
C LYS A 57 32.48 -95.96 20.65
N MET A 58 33.79 -95.82 20.87
CA MET A 58 34.42 -94.51 21.04
C MET A 58 34.59 -93.79 19.70
N VAL A 59 34.70 -92.47 19.75
CA VAL A 59 34.83 -91.62 18.56
C VAL A 59 36.23 -91.72 17.98
N LYS A 60 36.31 -92.02 16.67
CA LYS A 60 37.55 -92.00 15.91
C LYS A 60 37.82 -90.61 15.34
N THR A 61 36.83 -90.02 14.67
CA THR A 61 36.95 -88.71 14.01
C THR A 61 35.60 -87.98 13.98
N VAL A 62 35.67 -86.65 13.98
CA VAL A 62 34.54 -85.76 13.73
C VAL A 62 34.91 -84.80 12.60
N THR A 63 34.06 -84.69 11.58
CA THR A 63 34.29 -83.82 10.41
C THR A 63 33.04 -83.01 10.08
N LEU A 64 33.21 -81.71 9.77
CA LEU A 64 32.15 -80.83 9.29
C LEU A 64 32.38 -80.49 7.82
N ASN A 65 31.41 -80.78 6.97
CA ASN A 65 31.39 -80.23 5.61
C ASN A 65 30.81 -78.81 5.67
N LYS A 66 31.63 -77.80 5.35
CA LYS A 66 31.22 -76.39 5.44
C LYS A 66 30.29 -75.94 4.32
N ASP A 67 30.30 -76.64 3.19
CA ASP A 67 29.46 -76.30 2.04
C ASP A 67 28.03 -76.84 2.21
N THR A 68 27.88 -77.95 2.94
CA THR A 68 26.58 -78.62 3.13
C THR A 68 26.08 -78.61 4.57
N GLY A 69 26.84 -78.08 5.53
CA GLY A 69 26.47 -78.05 6.96
C GLY A 69 26.50 -79.39 7.70
N VAL A 70 26.84 -80.50 7.04
CA VAL A 70 26.73 -81.85 7.63
C VAL A 70 27.93 -82.19 8.53
N LEU A 71 27.66 -82.45 9.81
CA LEU A 71 28.60 -83.00 10.78
C LEU A 71 28.55 -84.53 10.75
N THR A 72 29.69 -85.18 10.51
CA THR A 72 29.82 -86.64 10.54
C THR A 72 30.70 -87.07 11.71
N VAL A 73 30.15 -87.91 12.59
CA VAL A 73 30.88 -88.60 13.65
C VAL A 73 31.14 -90.03 13.20
N THR A 74 32.41 -90.45 13.19
CA THR A 74 32.81 -91.84 12.89
C THR A 74 33.35 -92.50 14.14
N LEU A 75 32.81 -93.65 14.53
CA LEU A 75 33.27 -94.45 15.66
C LEU A 75 34.48 -95.32 15.25
N LEU A 76 35.17 -95.90 16.24
CA LEU A 76 36.36 -96.74 16.00
C LEU A 76 36.03 -98.03 15.23
N ASP A 77 34.80 -98.54 15.32
CA ASP A 77 34.31 -99.65 14.49
C ASP A 77 33.95 -99.28 13.04
N GLY A 78 33.99 -97.98 12.70
CA GLY A 78 33.65 -97.47 11.38
C GLY A 78 32.19 -97.05 11.21
N THR A 79 31.33 -97.24 12.21
CA THR A 79 29.94 -96.73 12.22
C THR A 79 29.94 -95.21 12.09
N LYS A 80 29.04 -94.67 11.26
CA LYS A 80 28.90 -93.23 11.03
C LYS A 80 27.53 -92.72 11.44
N THR A 81 27.51 -91.57 12.10
CA THR A 81 26.29 -90.82 12.39
C THR A 81 26.45 -89.41 11.84
N THR A 82 25.45 -88.95 11.10
CA THR A 82 25.46 -87.63 10.45
C THR A 82 24.36 -86.74 11.04
N TYR A 83 24.71 -85.48 11.30
CA TYR A 83 23.79 -84.44 11.75
C TYR A 83 23.85 -83.28 10.76
N ASP A 84 22.70 -82.84 10.29
CA ASP A 84 22.58 -81.67 9.43
C ASP A 84 22.47 -80.43 10.33
N LEU A 85 23.48 -79.56 10.28
CA LEU A 85 23.49 -78.30 10.99
C LEU A 85 23.19 -77.26 9.92
N ASP A 86 21.99 -76.66 9.90
CA ASP A 86 21.47 -75.72 8.87
C ASP A 86 22.30 -74.41 8.68
N VAL A 87 23.63 -74.46 8.79
CA VAL A 87 24.56 -73.34 8.78
C VAL A 87 24.61 -72.64 7.42
N GLU A 88 24.29 -73.34 6.34
CA GLU A 88 24.13 -72.79 4.98
C GLU A 88 22.91 -71.87 4.84
N LYS A 89 21.89 -72.04 5.72
CA LYS A 89 20.66 -71.23 5.69
C LYS A 89 20.76 -69.94 6.49
N VAL A 90 21.84 -69.75 7.25
CA VAL A 90 22.04 -68.55 8.07
C VAL A 90 22.58 -67.42 7.20
N VAL A 91 21.93 -66.26 7.25
CA VAL A 91 22.40 -65.03 6.60
C VAL A 91 23.65 -64.56 7.34
N ALA A 92 24.79 -64.54 6.64
CA ALA A 92 26.07 -64.12 7.18
C ALA A 92 26.23 -62.59 7.16
N ASN A 93 25.62 -61.91 6.18
CA ASN A 93 25.65 -60.45 6.09
C ASN A 93 24.35 -59.88 5.49
N PHE A 94 23.98 -58.67 5.91
CA PHE A 94 22.80 -57.93 5.46
C PHE A 94 23.24 -56.51 5.08
N ASP A 95 23.12 -56.15 3.81
CA ASP A 95 23.57 -54.85 3.30
C ASP A 95 22.70 -54.34 2.13
N LEU A 96 22.89 -53.08 1.75
CA LEU A 96 22.29 -52.46 0.58
C LEU A 96 23.33 -52.38 -0.56
N ASN A 97 22.93 -52.76 -1.77
CA ASN A 97 23.79 -52.58 -2.94
C ASN A 97 23.76 -51.13 -3.46
N SER A 98 24.52 -50.86 -4.53
CA SER A 98 24.59 -49.55 -5.20
C SER A 98 23.26 -49.04 -5.77
N ASN A 99 22.28 -49.93 -5.93
CA ASN A 99 20.93 -49.63 -6.40
C ASN A 99 19.92 -49.51 -5.24
N ASN A 100 20.39 -49.52 -3.98
CA ASN A 100 19.59 -49.55 -2.76
C ASN A 100 18.67 -50.78 -2.65
N ASP A 101 19.00 -51.89 -3.29
CA ASP A 101 18.29 -53.16 -3.08
C ASP A 101 18.86 -53.87 -1.85
N LEU A 102 17.99 -54.58 -1.14
CA LEU A 102 18.41 -55.39 0.00
C LEU A 102 19.13 -56.65 -0.48
N VAL A 103 20.37 -56.84 -0.04
CA VAL A 103 21.19 -58.02 -0.34
C VAL A 103 21.44 -58.83 0.92
N LEU A 104 20.94 -60.07 0.91
CA LEU A 104 21.25 -61.07 1.93
C LEU A 104 22.37 -61.96 1.39
N THR A 105 23.52 -61.95 2.07
CA THR A 105 24.62 -62.88 1.77
C THR A 105 24.53 -64.07 2.71
N LEU A 106 24.34 -65.26 2.16
CA LEU A 106 24.30 -66.51 2.91
C LEU A 106 25.72 -66.96 3.29
N ALA A 107 25.83 -67.86 4.27
CA ALA A 107 27.11 -68.37 4.75
C ALA A 107 27.93 -69.10 3.66
N ASP A 108 27.27 -69.61 2.61
CA ASP A 108 27.89 -70.24 1.44
C ASP A 108 28.40 -69.23 0.39
N GLY A 109 28.24 -67.92 0.65
CA GLY A 109 28.65 -66.83 -0.25
C GLY A 109 27.62 -66.48 -1.33
N THR A 110 26.51 -67.20 -1.44
CA THR A 110 25.44 -66.86 -2.39
C THR A 110 24.64 -65.64 -1.92
N GLN A 111 24.10 -64.88 -2.86
CA GLN A 111 23.37 -63.65 -2.59
C GLN A 111 21.90 -63.76 -3.02
N LYS A 112 21.00 -63.27 -2.16
CA LYS A 112 19.59 -63.03 -2.48
C LYS A 112 19.35 -61.52 -2.50
N VAL A 113 19.02 -60.99 -3.68
CA VAL A 113 18.74 -59.57 -3.89
C VAL A 113 17.23 -59.36 -3.92
N VAL A 114 16.74 -58.45 -3.08
CA VAL A 114 15.33 -58.08 -3.00
C VAL A 114 15.21 -56.59 -3.33
N PRO A 115 14.62 -56.24 -4.49
CA PRO A 115 14.47 -54.84 -4.86
C PRO A 115 13.53 -54.09 -3.91
N LEU A 116 14.01 -53.03 -3.26
CA LEU A 116 13.19 -52.24 -2.34
C LEU A 116 12.09 -51.45 -3.08
N SER A 117 12.29 -51.18 -4.37
CA SER A 117 11.31 -50.54 -5.26
C SER A 117 10.03 -51.35 -5.45
N LYS A 118 10.04 -52.67 -5.23
CA LYS A 118 8.84 -53.51 -5.27
C LYS A 118 7.93 -53.33 -4.05
N PHE A 119 8.42 -52.72 -2.98
CA PHE A 119 7.65 -52.44 -1.76
C PHE A 119 7.04 -51.02 -1.75
N VAL A 120 7.34 -50.19 -2.75
CA VAL A 120 6.82 -48.83 -2.87
C VAL A 120 6.17 -48.67 -4.24
N ASP A 121 4.85 -48.49 -4.30
CA ASP A 121 4.15 -48.19 -5.56
C ASP A 121 4.65 -46.85 -6.11
N THR A 122 5.46 -46.89 -7.16
CA THR A 122 5.96 -45.68 -7.82
C THR A 122 4.89 -45.14 -8.79
N TYR A 123 4.07 -44.20 -8.34
CA TYR A 123 3.17 -43.44 -9.21
C TYR A 123 3.97 -42.50 -10.12
N THR A 124 3.76 -42.60 -11.44
CA THR A 124 4.39 -41.70 -12.42
C THR A 124 3.41 -40.58 -12.80
N PHE A 125 3.74 -39.34 -12.44
CA PHE A 125 2.95 -38.15 -12.81
C PHE A 125 3.44 -37.60 -14.16
N LYS A 126 2.53 -37.45 -15.13
CA LYS A 126 2.83 -36.89 -16.46
C LYS A 126 2.19 -35.52 -16.61
N SER A 127 3.02 -34.51 -16.90
CA SER A 127 2.55 -33.18 -17.26
C SER A 127 1.76 -33.22 -18.58
N SER A 128 0.81 -32.29 -18.71
CA SER A 128 -0.07 -32.10 -19.87
C SER A 128 -0.03 -30.65 -20.31
N GLY A 129 -0.68 -30.34 -21.44
CA GLY A 129 -0.83 -28.95 -21.90
C GLY A 129 -1.61 -28.04 -20.96
N THR A 130 -2.37 -28.58 -19.99
CA THR A 130 -3.21 -27.81 -19.05
C THR A 130 -2.69 -27.82 -17.60
N ILE A 131 -2.07 -28.93 -17.19
CA ILE A 131 -1.55 -29.11 -15.83
C ILE A 131 -0.12 -29.60 -15.94
N THR A 132 0.80 -28.88 -15.30
CA THR A 132 2.22 -29.27 -15.19
C THR A 132 2.52 -29.71 -13.77
N PHE A 133 3.21 -30.83 -13.64
CA PHE A 133 3.76 -31.31 -12.37
C PHE A 133 5.23 -30.92 -12.26
N ASN A 134 5.62 -30.40 -11.10
CA ASN A 134 7.01 -30.15 -10.74
C ASN A 134 7.36 -30.94 -9.48
N THR A 135 8.63 -31.32 -9.35
CA THR A 135 9.14 -32.13 -8.24
C THR A 135 10.20 -31.36 -7.46
N ASN A 136 10.05 -31.31 -6.15
CA ASN A 136 11.06 -30.81 -5.23
C ASN A 136 11.30 -31.84 -4.13
N GLY A 137 12.28 -32.72 -4.35
CA GLY A 137 12.49 -33.88 -3.47
C GLY A 137 11.29 -34.83 -3.49
N LYS A 138 10.57 -34.94 -2.35
CA LYS A 138 9.39 -35.79 -2.19
C LYS A 138 8.06 -35.05 -2.40
N GLU A 139 8.09 -33.74 -2.60
CA GLU A 139 6.89 -32.95 -2.85
C GLU A 139 6.61 -32.84 -4.36
N ILE A 140 5.36 -33.14 -4.73
CA ILE A 140 4.85 -32.99 -6.08
C ILE A 140 3.88 -31.82 -6.08
N THR A 141 4.21 -30.76 -6.79
CA THR A 141 3.32 -29.60 -6.97
C THR A 141 2.70 -29.64 -8.36
N ALA A 142 1.40 -29.38 -8.45
CA ALA A 142 0.69 -29.21 -9.72
C ALA A 142 0.29 -27.75 -9.88
N PHE A 143 0.50 -27.19 -11.07
CA PHE A 143 0.05 -25.84 -11.40
C PHE A 143 -0.47 -25.78 -12.84
N VAL A 144 -1.27 -24.74 -13.09
CA VAL A 144 -1.83 -24.42 -14.40
C VAL A 144 -0.91 -23.39 -15.06
N PRO A 145 -0.23 -23.70 -16.18
CA PRO A 145 0.59 -22.73 -16.88
C PRO A 145 -0.24 -21.57 -17.44
N ASP A 146 0.35 -20.38 -17.50
CA ASP A 146 -0.31 -19.21 -18.09
C ASP A 146 -0.70 -19.48 -19.55
N GLY A 147 -1.92 -19.08 -19.92
CA GLY A 147 -2.47 -19.28 -21.27
C GLY A 147 -2.89 -20.72 -21.60
N SER A 148 -2.76 -21.68 -20.68
CA SER A 148 -3.16 -23.08 -20.92
C SER A 148 -4.67 -23.33 -20.90
N ILE A 149 -5.45 -22.40 -20.35
CA ILE A 149 -6.92 -22.44 -20.32
C ILE A 149 -7.49 -21.77 -21.57
N THR A 150 -7.98 -22.59 -22.49
CA THR A 150 -8.73 -22.11 -23.68
C THR A 150 -10.19 -21.83 -23.35
N LEU A 151 -10.88 -21.04 -24.21
CA LEU A 151 -12.33 -20.76 -24.10
C LEU A 151 -13.19 -22.03 -23.93
N ALA A 152 -12.81 -23.16 -24.54
CA ALA A 152 -13.55 -24.42 -24.44
C ALA A 152 -13.49 -25.08 -23.06
N LYS A 153 -12.57 -24.63 -22.19
CA LYS A 153 -12.43 -25.10 -20.81
C LYS A 153 -13.15 -24.20 -19.79
N LEU A 154 -13.70 -23.06 -20.24
CA LEU A 154 -14.50 -22.18 -19.41
C LEU A 154 -15.94 -22.69 -19.31
N GLU A 155 -16.58 -22.43 -18.17
CA GLU A 155 -17.98 -22.76 -17.96
C GLU A 155 -18.89 -21.97 -18.90
N ALA A 156 -20.02 -22.57 -19.29
CA ALA A 156 -21.00 -21.95 -20.18
C ALA A 156 -21.54 -20.60 -19.65
N THR A 157 -21.72 -20.46 -18.34
CA THR A 157 -22.18 -19.22 -17.70
C THR A 157 -21.16 -18.08 -17.87
N VAL A 158 -19.87 -18.35 -17.64
CA VAL A 158 -18.78 -17.39 -17.86
C VAL A 158 -18.68 -17.00 -19.33
N LEU A 159 -18.78 -17.97 -20.25
CA LEU A 159 -18.80 -17.69 -21.69
C LEU A 159 -20.00 -16.81 -22.09
N SER A 160 -21.17 -17.03 -21.50
CA SER A 160 -22.36 -16.21 -21.72
C SER A 160 -22.14 -14.77 -21.27
N THR A 161 -21.59 -14.57 -20.07
CA THR A 161 -21.29 -13.25 -19.53
C THR A 161 -20.25 -12.51 -20.38
N ILE A 162 -19.18 -13.17 -20.81
CA ILE A 162 -18.17 -12.58 -21.69
C ILE A 162 -18.80 -12.16 -23.03
N ARG A 163 -19.68 -12.99 -23.61
CA ARG A 163 -20.42 -12.65 -24.83
C ARG A 163 -21.35 -11.46 -24.65
N GLN A 164 -22.05 -11.39 -23.51
CA GLN A 164 -22.91 -10.26 -23.18
C GLN A 164 -22.09 -8.96 -23.09
N TYR A 165 -20.96 -8.97 -22.38
CA TYR A 165 -20.09 -7.78 -22.31
C TYR A 165 -19.52 -7.37 -23.66
N MET A 166 -19.20 -8.32 -24.55
CA MET A 166 -18.79 -7.99 -25.91
C MET A 166 -19.92 -7.31 -26.71
N LEU A 167 -21.16 -7.79 -26.57
CA LEU A 167 -22.34 -7.19 -27.20
C LEU A 167 -22.62 -5.78 -26.65
N ASP A 168 -22.55 -5.61 -25.33
CA ASP A 168 -22.74 -4.31 -24.67
C ASP A 168 -21.66 -3.32 -25.12
N ALA A 169 -20.41 -3.75 -25.20
CA ALA A 169 -19.31 -2.92 -25.69
C ALA A 169 -19.48 -2.52 -27.16
N GLN A 170 -19.94 -3.42 -28.02
CA GLN A 170 -20.25 -3.10 -29.42
C GLN A 170 -21.41 -2.11 -29.53
N THR A 171 -22.45 -2.29 -28.71
CA THR A 171 -23.60 -1.37 -28.67
C THR A 171 -23.18 0.02 -28.20
N ALA A 172 -22.40 0.09 -27.12
CA ALA A 172 -21.87 1.35 -26.60
C ALA A 172 -20.97 2.07 -27.62
N LYS A 173 -20.15 1.31 -28.36
CA LYS A 173 -19.35 1.85 -29.47
C LYS A 173 -20.24 2.48 -30.54
N GLY A 174 -21.28 1.77 -30.99
CA GLY A 174 -22.20 2.30 -32.01
C GLY A 174 -22.96 3.55 -31.55
N GLN A 175 -23.37 3.59 -30.28
CA GLN A 175 -24.00 4.78 -29.69
C GLN A 175 -23.05 5.98 -29.64
N ALA A 176 -21.77 5.75 -29.29
CA ALA A 176 -20.76 6.80 -29.26
C ALA A 176 -20.46 7.34 -30.67
N GLU A 177 -20.38 6.47 -31.67
CA GLU A 177 -20.21 6.86 -33.08
C GLU A 177 -21.39 7.71 -33.57
N GLN A 178 -22.64 7.31 -33.30
CA GLN A 178 -23.82 8.10 -33.65
C GLN A 178 -23.87 9.46 -32.94
N ALA A 179 -23.52 9.50 -31.65
CA ALA A 179 -23.48 10.74 -30.90
C ALA A 179 -22.44 11.71 -31.47
N ALA A 180 -21.27 11.20 -31.87
CA ALA A 180 -20.23 11.99 -32.52
C ALA A 180 -20.67 12.52 -33.88
N GLU A 181 -21.34 11.70 -34.70
CA GLU A 181 -21.92 12.13 -35.97
C GLU A 181 -22.99 13.22 -35.78
N ASN A 182 -23.90 13.05 -34.82
CA ASN A 182 -24.94 14.04 -34.53
C ASN A 182 -24.32 15.35 -34.03
N ALA A 183 -23.33 15.30 -33.14
CA ALA A 183 -22.63 16.49 -32.66
C ALA A 183 -21.95 17.23 -33.81
N ARG A 184 -21.31 16.50 -34.73
CA ARG A 184 -20.74 17.07 -35.96
C ARG A 184 -21.83 17.68 -36.83
N GLY A 185 -22.96 17.01 -37.01
CA GLY A 185 -24.12 17.52 -37.75
C GLY A 185 -24.64 18.85 -37.22
N TYR A 186 -24.81 18.98 -35.90
CA TYR A 186 -25.20 20.25 -35.27
C TYR A 186 -24.13 21.34 -35.40
N ALA A 187 -22.84 20.99 -35.42
CA ALA A 187 -21.77 21.98 -35.54
C ALA A 187 -21.62 22.53 -36.96
N VAL A 188 -21.40 21.65 -37.94
CA VAL A 188 -21.02 22.02 -39.33
C VAL A 188 -22.11 21.78 -40.37
N GLY A 189 -23.20 21.09 -39.99
CA GLY A 189 -24.24 20.66 -40.93
C GLY A 189 -23.93 19.34 -41.63
N GLY A 190 -24.87 18.87 -42.44
CA GLY A 190 -24.84 17.59 -43.12
C GLY A 190 -26.26 17.10 -43.42
N THR A 191 -26.37 15.92 -44.04
CA THR A 191 -27.67 15.31 -44.36
C THR A 191 -28.47 15.06 -43.07
N GLY A 192 -29.67 15.63 -42.98
CA GLY A 192 -30.54 15.56 -41.81
C GLY A 192 -30.34 16.69 -40.78
N PHE A 193 -29.39 17.60 -41.00
CA PHE A 193 -29.12 18.76 -40.14
C PHE A 193 -29.23 20.09 -40.91
N GLU A 194 -29.91 20.08 -42.05
CA GLU A 194 -30.15 21.27 -42.86
C GLU A 194 -30.96 22.32 -42.07
N GLY A 195 -30.46 23.56 -42.02
CA GLY A 195 -31.15 24.68 -41.38
C GLY A 195 -31.04 24.74 -39.85
N VAL A 196 -30.41 23.75 -39.20
CA VAL A 196 -30.29 23.70 -37.73
C VAL A 196 -28.84 23.72 -37.23
N SER A 197 -27.85 23.77 -38.12
CA SER A 197 -26.44 23.79 -37.72
C SER A 197 -25.95 25.17 -37.28
N ALA A 198 -24.99 25.19 -36.35
CA ALA A 198 -24.35 26.42 -35.90
C ALA A 198 -23.71 27.18 -37.06
N GLN A 199 -23.06 26.47 -37.99
CA GLN A 199 -22.49 27.08 -39.19
C GLN A 199 -23.55 27.69 -40.12
N HIS A 200 -24.74 27.10 -40.24
CA HIS A 200 -25.84 27.68 -41.02
C HIS A 200 -26.27 29.04 -40.44
N PHE A 201 -26.52 29.11 -39.13
CA PHE A 201 -26.89 30.36 -38.46
C PHE A 201 -25.77 31.41 -38.52
N ALA A 202 -24.51 30.99 -38.37
CA ALA A 202 -23.36 31.90 -38.51
C ALA A 202 -23.28 32.51 -39.93
N ASN A 203 -23.51 31.71 -40.97
CA ASN A 203 -23.54 32.18 -42.35
C ASN A 203 -24.74 33.12 -42.61
N LEU A 204 -25.92 32.82 -42.05
CA LEU A 204 -27.10 33.67 -42.14
C LEU A 204 -26.84 35.04 -41.49
N ALA A 205 -26.30 35.06 -40.27
CA ALA A 205 -25.92 36.28 -39.57
C ALA A 205 -24.89 37.10 -40.38
N LYS A 206 -23.91 36.43 -40.99
CA LYS A 206 -22.92 37.09 -41.85
C LYS A 206 -23.57 37.74 -43.09
N ARG A 207 -24.55 37.10 -43.72
CA ARG A 207 -25.30 37.68 -44.85
C ARG A 207 -26.09 38.92 -44.45
N TYR A 208 -26.70 38.93 -43.26
CA TYR A 208 -27.39 40.13 -42.75
C TYR A 208 -26.42 41.24 -42.30
N ALA A 209 -25.14 40.91 -42.08
CA ALA A 209 -24.12 41.84 -41.60
C ALA A 209 -23.19 42.42 -42.69
N VAL A 210 -23.03 41.76 -43.85
CA VAL A 210 -22.01 42.13 -44.86
C VAL A 210 -22.60 42.21 -46.27
N ILE A 211 -22.25 43.28 -46.99
CA ILE A 211 -22.51 43.47 -48.42
C ILE A 211 -21.86 42.32 -49.21
N THR A 212 -22.66 41.56 -49.93
CA THR A 212 -22.21 40.80 -51.11
C THR A 212 -23.06 41.27 -52.28
N ASP A 213 -22.54 41.15 -53.52
CA ASP A 213 -23.19 41.68 -54.74
C ASP A 213 -24.61 41.13 -55.01
N GLU A 214 -25.06 40.14 -54.24
CA GLU A 214 -26.41 39.54 -54.29
C GLU A 214 -27.20 39.67 -52.97
N ALA A 215 -26.82 40.58 -52.06
CA ALA A 215 -27.51 40.73 -50.79
C ALA A 215 -28.93 41.34 -50.98
N PRO A 216 -29.98 40.77 -50.33
CA PRO A 216 -31.30 41.37 -50.33
C PRO A 216 -31.25 42.77 -49.70
N LYS A 217 -32.08 43.70 -50.19
CA LYS A 217 -32.22 45.10 -49.73
C LYS A 217 -32.62 45.25 -48.25
N ASP A 218 -32.68 44.17 -47.49
CA ASP A 218 -33.15 44.08 -46.11
C ASP A 218 -31.97 43.78 -45.17
N ASN A 219 -31.03 44.72 -45.10
CA ASN A 219 -29.91 44.65 -44.15
C ASN A 219 -29.68 46.01 -43.49
N ALA A 220 -29.06 45.99 -42.31
CA ALA A 220 -28.91 47.16 -41.44
C ALA A 220 -28.18 48.34 -42.12
N GLN A 221 -27.27 48.04 -43.06
CA GLN A 221 -26.49 49.07 -43.75
C GLN A 221 -27.26 49.70 -44.92
N SER A 222 -28.14 48.95 -45.61
CA SER A 222 -29.09 49.47 -46.60
C SER A 222 -30.06 50.46 -45.95
N TYR A 223 -30.63 50.11 -44.79
CA TYR A 223 -31.48 51.03 -44.03
C TYR A 223 -30.72 52.29 -43.59
N ALA A 224 -29.43 52.16 -43.23
CA ALA A 224 -28.61 53.32 -42.89
C ALA A 224 -28.34 54.22 -44.11
N GLN A 225 -28.12 53.65 -45.30
CA GLN A 225 -27.95 54.42 -46.54
C GLN A 225 -29.26 55.08 -46.99
N ASP A 226 -30.39 54.39 -46.89
CA ASP A 226 -31.71 54.97 -47.19
C ASP A 226 -32.03 56.11 -46.21
N ALA A 227 -31.77 55.93 -44.91
CA ALA A 227 -31.93 56.99 -43.92
C ALA A 227 -31.00 58.19 -44.20
N ALA A 228 -29.75 57.95 -44.58
CA ALA A 228 -28.81 59.01 -44.96
C ALA A 228 -29.27 59.76 -46.21
N LYS A 229 -29.81 59.04 -47.21
CA LYS A 229 -30.36 59.63 -48.42
C LYS A 229 -31.63 60.44 -48.14
N SER A 230 -32.54 59.92 -47.30
CA SER A 230 -33.71 60.67 -46.86
C SER A 230 -33.35 61.91 -46.02
N ALA A 231 -32.29 61.85 -45.20
CA ALA A 231 -31.80 63.02 -44.48
C ALA A 231 -31.22 64.10 -45.43
N GLU A 232 -30.54 63.68 -46.49
CA GLU A 232 -30.01 64.57 -47.52
C GLU A 232 -31.13 65.18 -48.39
N GLU A 233 -32.13 64.38 -48.76
CA GLU A 233 -33.33 64.85 -49.47
C GLU A 233 -34.14 65.82 -48.60
N ALA A 234 -34.24 65.59 -47.28
CA ALA A 234 -34.89 66.51 -46.34
C ALA A 234 -34.12 67.84 -46.21
N ARG A 235 -32.78 67.82 -46.22
CA ARG A 235 -31.95 69.03 -46.26
C ARG A 235 -32.20 69.84 -47.53
N GLN A 236 -32.25 69.17 -48.69
CA GLN A 236 -32.49 69.83 -49.98
C GLN A 236 -33.91 70.38 -50.11
N ALA A 237 -34.92 69.69 -49.57
CA ALA A 237 -36.32 70.13 -49.58
C ALA A 237 -36.60 71.34 -48.66
N ALA A 238 -35.84 71.50 -47.57
CA ALA A 238 -35.99 72.61 -46.63
C ALA A 238 -35.33 73.93 -47.10
N GLY A 239 -34.54 73.91 -48.18
CA GLY A 239 -33.86 75.10 -48.71
C GLY A 239 -32.81 75.69 -47.76
N CYS A 240 -32.40 74.94 -46.73
CA CYS A 240 -31.40 75.34 -45.76
C CYS A 240 -30.24 74.33 -45.77
N ASP A 241 -29.01 74.81 -45.77
CA ASP A 241 -27.79 73.98 -45.81
C ASP A 241 -27.41 73.41 -44.43
N GLY A 242 -28.32 73.55 -43.46
CA GLY A 242 -28.12 73.19 -42.07
C GLY A 242 -27.31 74.21 -41.27
N THR A 243 -26.95 75.36 -41.85
CA THR A 243 -26.28 76.46 -41.15
C THR A 243 -27.27 77.58 -40.80
N ALA A 244 -26.99 78.33 -39.73
CA ALA A 244 -27.81 79.47 -39.35
C ALA A 244 -27.74 80.63 -40.37
N ALA A 245 -26.72 80.66 -41.23
CA ALA A 245 -26.55 81.69 -42.25
C ALA A 245 -27.54 81.55 -43.42
N SER A 246 -27.99 80.33 -43.72
CA SER A 246 -28.94 80.08 -44.81
C SER A 246 -30.40 80.31 -44.41
N ILE A 247 -30.67 80.69 -43.15
CA ILE A 247 -32.02 80.88 -42.62
C ILE A 247 -32.29 82.38 -42.47
N SER A 248 -33.25 82.90 -43.23
CA SER A 248 -33.72 84.28 -43.08
C SER A 248 -34.58 84.42 -41.82
N ALA A 249 -34.31 85.44 -41.02
CA ALA A 249 -35.08 85.86 -39.85
C ALA A 249 -35.38 87.35 -39.89
N VAL A 250 -36.40 87.78 -39.14
CA VAL A 250 -36.75 89.20 -39.01
C VAL A 250 -36.04 89.76 -37.79
N ASP A 251 -35.24 90.80 -37.98
CA ASP A 251 -34.56 91.50 -36.90
C ASP A 251 -35.54 92.43 -36.17
N VAL A 252 -36.29 91.87 -35.23
CA VAL A 252 -37.34 92.61 -34.51
C VAL A 252 -36.77 93.75 -33.66
N GLN A 253 -35.51 93.65 -33.21
CA GLN A 253 -34.91 94.59 -32.27
C GLN A 253 -33.90 95.56 -32.91
N GLY A 254 -33.63 95.43 -34.20
CA GLY A 254 -32.66 96.25 -34.92
C GLY A 254 -31.23 96.01 -34.44
N LEU A 255 -30.86 94.75 -34.23
CA LEU A 255 -29.55 94.30 -33.76
C LEU A 255 -28.47 94.37 -34.83
N VAL A 256 -28.83 94.08 -36.08
CA VAL A 256 -27.95 93.99 -37.25
C VAL A 256 -28.46 94.87 -38.38
N ALA A 257 -29.77 94.84 -38.67
CA ALA A 257 -30.43 95.69 -39.65
C ALA A 257 -31.38 96.69 -38.96
N ALA A 258 -32.13 97.48 -39.74
CA ALA A 258 -33.21 98.28 -39.16
C ALA A 258 -34.29 97.36 -38.54
N ALA A 259 -34.89 97.79 -37.44
CA ALA A 259 -35.92 97.00 -36.76
C ALA A 259 -37.08 96.66 -37.72
N GLY A 260 -37.41 95.36 -37.80
CA GLY A 260 -38.40 94.81 -38.72
C GLY A 260 -37.86 94.43 -40.11
N GLY A 261 -36.57 94.67 -40.40
CA GLY A 261 -35.90 94.22 -41.60
C GLY A 261 -35.50 92.74 -41.55
N ASN A 262 -35.26 92.13 -42.73
CA ASN A 262 -34.72 90.78 -42.80
C ASN A 262 -33.21 90.77 -42.54
N SER A 263 -32.73 89.74 -41.86
CA SER A 263 -31.31 89.40 -41.67
C SER A 263 -31.18 87.87 -41.60
N ASP A 264 -29.96 87.34 -41.59
CA ASP A 264 -29.75 85.91 -41.34
C ASP A 264 -29.61 85.61 -39.84
N VAL A 265 -29.98 84.39 -39.44
CA VAL A 265 -29.96 83.97 -38.03
C VAL A 265 -28.53 84.02 -37.45
N GLN A 266 -27.50 83.71 -38.23
CA GLN A 266 -26.11 83.73 -37.75
C GLN A 266 -25.65 85.15 -37.37
N ALA A 267 -26.00 86.16 -38.18
CA ALA A 267 -25.68 87.56 -37.89
C ALA A 267 -26.37 88.04 -36.62
N LEU A 268 -27.65 87.67 -36.41
CA LEU A 268 -28.38 88.00 -35.19
C LEU A 268 -27.79 87.31 -33.95
N ILE A 269 -27.41 86.03 -34.05
CA ILE A 269 -26.73 85.31 -32.97
C ILE A 269 -25.42 86.00 -32.60
N ASN A 270 -24.60 86.38 -33.58
CA ASN A 270 -23.33 87.06 -33.34
C ASN A 270 -23.54 88.41 -32.63
N ALA A 271 -24.54 89.20 -33.07
CA ALA A 271 -24.87 90.47 -32.43
C ALA A 271 -25.35 90.31 -30.99
N VAL A 272 -26.16 89.27 -30.71
CA VAL A 272 -26.58 88.93 -29.33
C VAL A 272 -25.39 88.48 -28.49
N ALA A 273 -24.54 87.59 -29.01
CA ALA A 273 -23.37 87.07 -28.31
C ALA A 273 -22.40 88.20 -27.93
N ASP A 274 -22.13 89.13 -28.85
CA ASP A 274 -21.33 90.32 -28.57
C ASP A 274 -21.95 91.18 -27.45
N ARG A 275 -23.27 91.37 -27.48
CA ARG A 275 -24.00 92.11 -26.43
C ARG A 275 -23.94 91.39 -25.08
N VAL A 276 -24.02 90.07 -25.03
CA VAL A 276 -23.91 89.30 -23.78
C VAL A 276 -22.51 89.41 -23.20
N ILE A 277 -21.49 89.18 -24.03
CA ILE A 277 -20.08 89.18 -23.61
C ILE A 277 -19.63 90.58 -23.20
N ASN A 278 -19.96 91.61 -23.98
CA ASN A 278 -19.43 92.95 -23.78
C ASN A 278 -20.36 93.88 -22.97
N ARG A 279 -21.65 93.56 -22.80
CA ARG A 279 -22.60 94.42 -22.07
C ARG A 279 -23.32 93.77 -20.88
N LEU A 280 -23.60 92.46 -20.88
CA LEU A 280 -24.22 91.79 -19.72
C LEU A 280 -23.20 91.22 -18.73
N VAL A 281 -22.13 90.60 -19.22
CA VAL A 281 -21.04 90.09 -18.38
C VAL A 281 -20.01 91.20 -18.22
N ALA A 282 -20.37 92.27 -17.50
CA ALA A 282 -19.37 93.27 -17.12
C ALA A 282 -18.31 92.56 -16.25
N LYS A 283 -17.06 92.48 -16.75
CA LYS A 283 -15.91 91.80 -16.12
C LYS A 283 -15.76 92.00 -14.60
N GLY A 284 -16.32 93.07 -14.03
CA GLY A 284 -16.29 93.35 -12.60
C GLY A 284 -17.11 92.41 -11.70
N GLN A 285 -18.23 91.83 -12.16
CA GLN A 285 -19.13 91.11 -11.24
C GLN A 285 -18.73 89.64 -10.97
N ILE A 286 -18.09 88.96 -11.92
CA ILE A 286 -17.64 87.56 -11.73
C ILE A 286 -16.35 87.49 -10.90
N VAL A 287 -15.46 88.47 -11.05
CA VAL A 287 -14.17 88.51 -10.33
C VAL A 287 -14.36 88.79 -8.83
N ASN A 288 -15.37 89.58 -8.45
CA ASN A 288 -15.66 89.87 -7.03
C ASN A 288 -16.27 88.68 -6.26
N ASN A 289 -16.95 87.75 -6.92
CA ASN A 289 -17.56 86.59 -6.27
C ASN A 289 -16.58 85.44 -5.95
N LEU A 290 -15.33 85.51 -6.40
CA LEU A 290 -14.30 84.50 -6.09
C LEU A 290 -13.23 84.97 -5.10
N LEU A 291 -13.10 86.28 -4.87
CA LEU A 291 -11.97 86.86 -4.12
C LEU A 291 -12.35 87.45 -2.76
N ALA A 292 -13.65 87.51 -2.41
CA ALA A 292 -14.16 87.85 -1.07
C ALA A 292 -13.42 89.02 -0.36
N THR A 293 -13.15 90.10 -1.09
CA THR A 293 -12.41 91.26 -0.57
C THR A 293 -13.29 92.34 0.07
N GLU A 294 -14.61 92.17 0.07
CA GLU A 294 -15.54 93.10 0.73
C GLU A 294 -16.48 92.35 1.71
N PRO A 295 -16.62 92.82 2.96
CA PRO A 295 -17.54 92.23 3.93
C PRO A 295 -19.00 92.35 3.47
N GLY A 296 -19.72 91.22 3.36
CA GLY A 296 -21.18 91.23 3.29
C GLY A 296 -21.89 90.34 2.27
N ASN A 297 -21.22 89.48 1.47
CA ASN A 297 -21.95 88.55 0.59
C ASN A 297 -21.29 87.15 0.44
N VAL A 298 -22.17 86.14 0.60
CA VAL A 298 -22.11 84.67 0.35
C VAL A 298 -20.78 83.90 0.52
N LEU A 299 -20.85 82.86 1.37
CA LEU A 299 -19.77 82.10 2.05
C LEU A 299 -19.09 82.86 3.20
N ASP A 300 -19.91 83.47 4.05
CA ASP A 300 -19.50 84.02 5.34
C ASP A 300 -18.72 82.97 6.16
N ALA A 301 -17.64 83.42 6.79
CA ALA A 301 -16.64 82.67 7.55
C ALA A 301 -17.25 81.65 8.55
N THR A 302 -18.49 81.86 8.95
CA THR A 302 -19.30 80.99 9.80
C THR A 302 -19.46 79.56 9.26
N GLN A 303 -19.83 79.38 7.99
CA GLN A 303 -20.10 78.04 7.43
C GLN A 303 -18.82 77.25 7.17
N GLY A 304 -17.77 77.92 6.67
CA GLY A 304 -16.44 77.32 6.49
C GLY A 304 -15.79 76.91 7.82
N LYS A 305 -15.94 77.74 8.86
CA LYS A 305 -15.47 77.43 10.22
C LYS A 305 -16.20 76.23 10.82
N ALA A 306 -17.53 76.15 10.69
CA ALA A 306 -18.32 75.05 11.23
C ALA A 306 -17.92 73.68 10.65
N LEU A 307 -17.64 73.63 9.34
CA LEU A 307 -17.14 72.43 8.65
C LEU A 307 -15.75 72.00 9.15
N LYS A 308 -14.84 72.97 9.32
CA LYS A 308 -13.49 72.70 9.85
C LYS A 308 -13.53 72.18 11.29
N GLU A 309 -14.34 72.81 12.15
CA GLU A 309 -14.51 72.37 13.54
C GLU A 309 -15.12 70.97 13.65
N TYR A 310 -16.03 70.59 12.75
CA TYR A 310 -16.61 69.26 12.73
C TYR A 310 -15.57 68.19 12.35
N TYR A 311 -14.77 68.46 11.31
CA TYR A 311 -13.67 67.59 10.91
C TYR A 311 -12.63 67.42 12.02
N ASP A 312 -12.21 68.52 12.66
CA ASP A 312 -11.20 68.46 13.74
C ASP A 312 -11.70 67.68 14.96
N ARG A 313 -12.98 67.81 15.33
CA ARG A 313 -13.57 67.02 16.43
C ARG A 313 -13.60 65.53 16.14
N LEU A 314 -14.05 65.13 14.95
CA LEU A 314 -14.09 63.72 14.57
C LEU A 314 -12.71 63.08 14.60
N ASN A 315 -11.67 63.81 14.15
CA ASN A 315 -10.31 63.29 14.17
C ASN A 315 -9.77 63.18 15.60
N SER A 316 -10.07 64.15 16.47
CA SER A 316 -9.68 64.11 17.89
C SER A 316 -10.35 62.96 18.65
N ASP A 317 -11.63 62.69 18.41
CA ASP A 317 -12.35 61.60 19.11
C ASP A 317 -11.83 60.21 18.70
N LEU A 318 -11.44 60.04 17.42
CA LEU A 318 -10.83 58.81 16.93
C LEU A 318 -9.43 58.60 17.51
N ASP A 319 -8.59 59.65 17.51
CA ASP A 319 -7.27 59.63 18.13
C ASP A 319 -7.39 59.34 19.64
N GLU A 320 -8.36 59.91 20.36
CA GLU A 320 -8.50 59.65 21.80
C GLU A 320 -8.84 58.20 22.17
N HIS A 321 -9.41 57.39 21.27
CA HIS A 321 -9.86 56.03 21.60
C HIS A 321 -9.00 54.92 21.00
N PHE A 322 -8.53 55.09 19.76
CA PHE A 322 -7.71 54.10 19.06
C PHE A 322 -6.31 54.65 18.84
N MET A 323 -5.33 54.05 19.50
CA MET A 323 -3.93 54.43 19.38
C MET A 323 -3.20 53.40 18.52
N MET A 324 -2.68 53.85 17.37
CA MET A 324 -1.70 53.12 16.59
C MET A 324 -0.34 53.74 16.83
N SER A 325 0.58 53.01 17.46
CA SER A 325 1.96 53.44 17.53
C SER A 325 2.76 53.00 16.29
N PRO A 326 3.84 53.71 15.93
CA PRO A 326 4.63 53.43 14.72
C PRO A 326 5.25 52.01 14.67
N ASP A 327 5.27 51.32 15.80
CA ASP A 327 5.79 49.96 15.98
C ASP A 327 4.74 48.85 15.70
N GLY A 328 3.54 49.22 15.20
CA GLY A 328 2.50 48.26 14.83
C GLY A 328 1.68 47.73 16.02
N VAL A 329 1.82 48.36 17.18
CA VAL A 329 1.02 48.03 18.36
C VAL A 329 -0.30 48.79 18.32
N THR A 330 -1.41 48.06 18.46
CA THR A 330 -2.74 48.65 18.58
C THR A 330 -3.16 48.63 20.05
N ALA A 331 -3.43 49.81 20.61
CA ALA A 331 -3.92 49.96 21.96
C ALA A 331 -5.26 50.69 21.97
N ILE A 332 -6.11 50.33 22.94
CA ILE A 332 -7.34 51.06 23.23
C ILE A 332 -7.10 51.79 24.53
N GLN A 333 -7.47 53.07 24.54
CA GLN A 333 -7.43 53.87 25.76
C GLN A 333 -8.83 54.39 26.12
N SER A 334 -9.03 54.55 27.42
CA SER A 334 -10.23 55.17 27.98
C SER A 334 -9.82 56.21 29.00
N LYS A 335 -10.42 57.39 28.88
CA LYS A 335 -10.29 58.49 29.83
C LYS A 335 -11.51 58.52 30.72
N SER A 336 -11.30 58.43 32.03
CA SER A 336 -12.36 58.68 33.02
C SER A 336 -11.83 59.70 34.03
N GLY A 337 -12.29 60.96 33.90
CA GLY A 337 -11.72 62.08 34.64
C GLY A 337 -10.26 62.37 34.23
N ASN A 338 -9.37 62.49 35.21
CA ASN A 338 -7.93 62.70 34.98
C ASN A 338 -7.12 61.39 34.87
N THR A 339 -7.77 60.23 34.93
CA THR A 339 -7.09 58.93 34.92
C THR A 339 -7.22 58.28 33.56
N TRP A 340 -6.07 58.01 32.93
CA TRP A 340 -5.99 57.29 31.67
C TRP A 340 -5.79 55.81 31.93
N ARG A 341 -6.67 54.98 31.36
CA ARG A 341 -6.50 53.52 31.38
C ARG A 341 -6.20 53.05 29.96
N ARG A 342 -5.09 52.36 29.78
CA ARG A 342 -4.68 51.81 28.48
C ARG A 342 -4.63 50.29 28.56
N LEU A 343 -5.20 49.63 27.56
CA LEU A 343 -5.06 48.21 27.31
C LEU A 343 -4.30 48.02 26.00
N GLN A 344 -3.20 47.28 26.07
CA GLN A 344 -2.38 46.93 24.91
C GLN A 344 -2.33 45.42 24.76
N VAL A 345 -2.42 44.95 23.52
CA VAL A 345 -2.19 43.57 23.12
C VAL A 345 -0.96 43.54 22.22
N GLN A 346 0.00 42.67 22.53
CA GLN A 346 1.23 42.55 21.76
C GLN A 346 1.66 41.09 21.65
N MET A 347 2.24 40.72 20.51
CA MET A 347 2.94 39.45 20.35
C MET A 347 4.39 39.60 20.82
N ILE A 348 4.82 38.75 21.74
CA ILE A 348 6.21 38.73 22.25
C ILE A 348 6.69 37.29 22.20
N ASN A 349 7.70 37.01 21.36
CA ASN A 349 8.31 35.68 21.23
C ASN A 349 7.28 34.55 21.13
N ASP A 350 6.29 34.73 20.23
CA ASP A 350 5.16 33.83 19.96
C ASP A 350 4.04 33.77 21.01
N ASP A 351 4.17 34.43 22.16
CA ASP A 351 3.11 34.55 23.17
C ASP A 351 2.29 35.84 23.03
N ILE A 352 1.00 35.78 23.37
CA ILE A 352 0.14 36.97 23.45
C ILE A 352 0.25 37.57 24.85
N ALA A 353 0.77 38.79 24.93
CA ALA A 353 0.88 39.56 26.15
C ALA A 353 -0.19 40.66 26.22
N LEU A 354 -0.84 40.76 27.38
CA LEU A 354 -1.83 41.79 27.71
C LEU A 354 -1.26 42.74 28.75
N PHE A 355 -1.15 44.02 28.41
CA PHE A 355 -0.62 45.06 29.30
C PHE A 355 -1.72 46.03 29.71
N LYS A 356 -1.75 46.39 31.00
CA LYS A 356 -2.67 47.40 31.55
C LYS A 356 -1.88 48.50 32.21
N SER A 357 -2.00 49.72 31.68
CA SER A 357 -1.45 50.93 32.29
C SER A 357 -2.58 51.78 32.88
N HIS A 358 -2.30 52.40 34.03
CA HIS A 358 -3.22 53.32 34.73
C HIS A 358 -2.76 54.78 34.65
N ASP A 359 -1.71 55.06 33.88
CA ASP A 359 -1.07 56.38 33.74
C ASP A 359 -0.82 56.77 32.27
N GLY A 360 -1.66 56.28 31.36
CA GLY A 360 -1.57 56.64 29.94
C GLY A 360 -0.36 56.04 29.22
N GLY A 361 0.20 54.93 29.73
CA GLY A 361 1.35 54.23 29.15
C GLY A 361 2.71 54.74 29.63
N ALA A 362 2.75 55.64 30.63
CA ALA A 362 4.01 56.10 31.22
C ALA A 362 4.68 54.99 32.06
N THR A 363 3.88 54.11 32.67
CA THR A 363 4.32 52.88 33.31
C THR A 363 3.46 51.70 32.87
N TRP A 364 4.13 50.57 32.63
CA TRP A 364 3.52 49.29 32.30
C TRP A 364 3.79 48.31 33.44
N PRO A 365 3.01 48.38 34.54
CA PRO A 365 3.24 47.51 35.67
C PRO A 365 2.91 46.07 35.26
N GLU A 366 3.97 45.24 35.21
CA GLU A 366 4.03 43.77 35.16
C GLU A 366 2.92 43.01 34.40
N VAL A 367 3.33 42.18 33.43
CA VAL A 367 2.48 41.34 32.58
C VAL A 367 1.40 40.65 33.41
N LYS A 368 0.15 41.11 33.31
CA LYS A 368 -0.89 40.68 34.26
C LYS A 368 -1.52 39.34 33.88
N THR A 369 -1.33 38.89 32.64
CA THR A 369 -1.72 37.55 32.17
C THR A 369 -0.93 37.26 30.89
N LEU A 370 0.07 36.39 30.95
CA LEU A 370 0.44 35.64 29.77
C LEU A 370 -0.68 34.62 29.57
N LEU A 371 -1.25 34.54 28.38
CA LEU A 371 -1.90 33.29 27.98
C LEU A 371 -0.76 32.40 27.49
N THR A 372 -0.04 31.80 28.42
CA THR A 372 1.00 30.83 28.04
C THR A 372 0.32 29.55 27.56
N ASN A 373 1.02 28.76 26.75
CA ASN A 373 0.59 27.40 26.43
C ASN A 373 0.35 26.53 27.69
N ALA A 374 0.89 26.91 28.86
CA ALA A 374 0.69 26.22 30.13
C ALA A 374 -0.65 26.55 30.82
N ASP A 375 -1.29 27.69 30.51
CA ASP A 375 -2.55 28.11 31.13
C ASP A 375 -3.78 27.35 30.58
N PHE A 376 -3.58 26.57 29.51
CA PHE A 376 -4.54 25.59 28.99
C PHE A 376 -4.35 24.16 29.55
N ARG A 377 -3.51 23.96 30.58
CA ARG A 377 -3.35 22.65 31.22
C ARG A 377 -4.54 22.33 32.12
N THR A 378 -5.52 21.62 31.57
CA THR A 378 -6.38 20.75 32.38
C THR A 378 -5.48 19.74 33.12
N SER A 379 -5.67 19.56 34.43
CA SER A 379 -4.73 18.79 35.26
C SER A 379 -4.51 17.38 34.67
N GLY A 380 -3.27 17.06 34.30
CA GLY A 380 -2.86 15.76 33.78
C GLY A 380 -2.71 15.63 32.27
N VAL A 381 -2.92 16.70 31.47
CA VAL A 381 -2.71 16.68 30.01
C VAL A 381 -1.47 17.51 29.64
N LYS A 382 -0.51 16.90 28.92
CA LYS A 382 0.75 17.55 28.45
C LYS A 382 0.46 18.60 27.36
N LEU A 383 -0.47 18.31 26.46
CA LEU A 383 -0.92 19.18 25.37
C LEU A 383 -2.37 18.85 24.99
N ALA A 384 -3.22 19.87 24.82
CA ALA A 384 -4.57 19.73 24.29
C ALA A 384 -4.76 20.69 23.12
N GLU A 385 -5.21 20.17 21.98
CA GLU A 385 -5.39 20.92 20.73
C GLU A 385 -6.82 20.71 20.23
N ILE A 386 -7.48 21.79 19.83
CA ILE A 386 -8.76 21.75 19.11
C ILE A 386 -8.52 22.41 17.76
N PHE A 387 -8.65 21.64 16.69
CA PHE A 387 -8.40 22.12 15.33
C PHE A 387 -9.33 21.45 14.33
N TYR A 388 -9.42 22.05 13.15
CA TYR A 388 -10.08 21.44 11.99
C TYR A 388 -9.01 20.85 11.08
N ASP A 389 -9.11 19.57 10.74
CA ASP A 389 -8.24 18.93 9.76
C ASP A 389 -8.86 19.10 8.36
N PRO A 390 -8.26 19.95 7.49
CA PRO A 390 -8.80 20.22 6.16
C PRO A 390 -8.59 19.05 5.18
N LEU A 391 -7.68 18.13 5.45
CA LEU A 391 -7.43 16.96 4.59
C LEU A 391 -8.46 15.85 4.88
N ALA A 392 -8.84 15.71 6.14
CA ALA A 392 -9.86 14.74 6.58
C ALA A 392 -11.27 15.35 6.68
N SER A 393 -11.44 16.65 6.39
CA SER A 393 -12.70 17.42 6.54
C SER A 393 -13.37 17.25 7.91
N SER A 394 -12.58 17.15 8.98
CA SER A 394 -13.05 16.71 10.29
C SER A 394 -12.62 17.65 11.41
N ALA A 395 -13.47 17.84 12.42
CA ALA A 395 -13.08 18.56 13.63
C ALA A 395 -12.36 17.58 14.58
N VAL A 396 -11.15 17.93 15.03
CA VAL A 396 -10.31 17.06 15.84
C VAL A 396 -10.06 17.71 17.19
N ILE A 397 -10.30 16.94 18.25
CA ILE A 397 -9.88 17.27 19.60
C ILE A 397 -8.78 16.27 19.96
N LYS A 398 -7.55 16.74 20.12
CA LYS A 398 -6.38 15.91 20.39
C LYS A 398 -5.84 16.21 21.78
N TRP A 399 -5.51 15.17 22.53
CA TRP A 399 -4.85 15.32 23.82
C TRP A 399 -3.68 14.35 23.97
N THR A 400 -2.58 14.90 24.45
CA THR A 400 -1.33 14.20 24.72
C THR A 400 -1.16 14.14 26.23
N LEU A 401 -1.15 12.93 26.81
CA LEU A 401 -0.92 12.72 28.23
C LEU A 401 0.58 12.54 28.53
N SER A 402 1.32 11.91 27.61
CA SER A 402 2.78 11.78 27.61
C SER A 402 3.27 11.55 26.17
N ASP A 403 4.58 11.53 25.93
CA ASP A 403 5.14 11.35 24.58
C ASP A 403 4.67 10.07 23.88
N ASN A 404 4.23 9.06 24.64
CA ASN A 404 3.75 7.77 24.13
C ASN A 404 2.24 7.54 24.36
N LEU A 405 1.51 8.54 24.86
CA LEU A 405 0.08 8.45 25.16
C LEU A 405 -0.65 9.62 24.50
N ILE A 406 -0.94 9.46 23.22
CA ILE A 406 -1.65 10.44 22.40
C ILE A 406 -2.99 9.86 21.99
N TYR A 407 -4.04 10.64 22.21
CA TYR A 407 -5.41 10.30 21.88
C TYR A 407 -6.03 11.43 21.06
N GLN A 408 -6.99 11.07 20.23
CA GLN A 408 -7.81 12.03 19.52
C GLN A 408 -9.27 11.58 19.50
N MET A 409 -10.15 12.57 19.46
CA MET A 409 -11.53 12.40 19.05
C MET A 409 -11.73 13.13 17.73
N VAL A 410 -12.15 12.39 16.71
CA VAL A 410 -12.43 12.92 15.37
C VAL A 410 -13.94 12.99 15.19
N ILE A 411 -14.42 14.18 14.88
CA ILE A 411 -15.84 14.47 14.60
C ILE A 411 -15.99 14.56 13.09
N THR A 412 -16.70 13.58 12.54
CA THR A 412 -16.98 13.47 11.10
C THR A 412 -18.49 13.57 10.87
N ASP A 413 -18.90 13.75 9.62
CA ASP A 413 -20.29 13.65 9.18
C ASP A 413 -20.86 12.23 9.37
N GLN A 414 -20.00 11.21 9.41
CA GLN A 414 -20.33 9.81 9.67
C GLN A 414 -20.36 9.46 11.17
N GLY A 415 -20.12 10.43 12.06
CA GLY A 415 -20.15 10.26 13.51
C GLY A 415 -18.80 10.51 14.20
N LEU A 416 -18.70 10.07 15.46
CA LEU A 416 -17.51 10.22 16.29
C LEU A 416 -16.56 9.04 16.11
N ARG A 417 -15.25 9.31 16.20
CA ARG A 417 -14.22 8.29 16.35
C ARG A 417 -13.31 8.64 17.51
N TYR A 418 -12.96 7.63 18.31
CA TYR A 418 -11.97 7.78 19.37
C TYR A 418 -10.76 6.91 19.03
N ASP A 419 -9.63 7.55 18.77
CA ASP A 419 -8.44 6.88 18.28
C ASP A 419 -7.26 7.08 19.23
N ARG A 420 -6.37 6.07 19.29
CA ARG A 420 -5.09 6.12 19.99
C ARG A 420 -3.94 6.02 19.00
N TRP A 421 -2.90 6.81 19.19
CA TRP A 421 -1.66 6.69 18.42
C TRP A 421 -0.83 5.51 18.92
N ASN A 422 -0.47 4.58 18.03
CA ASN A 422 0.39 3.43 18.36
C ASN A 422 1.88 3.64 18.02
N GLY A 423 2.24 4.79 17.43
CA GLY A 423 3.59 5.11 16.94
C GLY A 423 3.73 5.11 15.42
N LEU A 424 2.79 4.49 14.69
CA LEU A 424 2.79 4.39 13.22
C LEU A 424 1.45 4.84 12.61
N THR A 425 0.33 4.48 13.21
CA THR A 425 -1.03 4.75 12.73
C THR A 425 -1.98 5.08 13.88
N TRP A 426 -3.11 5.70 13.55
CA TRP A 426 -4.24 5.88 14.47
C TRP A 426 -5.08 4.60 14.52
N GLU A 427 -5.23 4.03 15.71
CA GLU A 427 -6.07 2.86 15.94
C GLU A 427 -7.39 3.27 16.59
N ASN A 428 -8.51 2.87 15.99
CA ASN A 428 -9.82 3.15 16.55
C ASN A 428 -10.06 2.30 17.80
N MET A 429 -10.29 2.96 18.93
CA MET A 429 -10.42 2.32 20.24
C MET A 429 -11.82 1.78 20.52
N TRP A 430 -12.82 2.12 19.69
CA TRP A 430 -14.18 1.62 19.80
C TRP A 430 -14.43 0.36 18.96
N ALA A 431 -13.63 0.13 17.93
CA ALA A 431 -13.62 -1.11 17.15
C ALA A 431 -12.59 -2.10 17.74
N LYS A 432 -12.99 -2.84 18.78
CA LYS A 432 -12.25 -4.03 19.23
C LYS A 432 -12.77 -5.28 18.55
#